data_AF-A0A944NUB0-F1
#
_entry.id   AF-A0A944NUB0-F1
#
_cell.length_a   1.000
_cell.length_b   1.000
_cell.length_c   1.000
_cell.angle_alpha   90.00
_cell.angle_beta   90.00
_cell.angle_gamma   90.00
#
_symmetry.space_group_name_H-M   'P 1'
#
loop_
_entity.id
_entity.type
_entity.pdbx_description
1 polymer ?
#
loop_
_entity_poly.entity_id
_entity_poly.type
_entity_poly.pdbx_seq_one_letter_code
_entity_poly.pdbx_strand_id
1 'polypeptide(L)'
;MQGQDVAFLSNNAGGILGGISTGQDIVASFAVKPTSSILKTKRTVDTEGRNTEVSTKGRHDPCVGIRAVPIGEAMVACVLADHLLRHRAQCG
;
A
#
# COMPACT_ATOMS: atom_id res chain seq x y z
N MET A 1 -26.09 12.11 -14.37
CA MET A 1 -25.82 11.67 -15.75
C MET A 1 -24.69 12.52 -16.30
N GLN A 2 -23.48 11.97 -16.37
CA GLN A 2 -22.44 12.52 -17.25
C GLN A 2 -22.50 11.67 -18.53
N GLY A 3 -23.18 12.17 -19.56
CA GLY A 3 -23.48 11.37 -20.75
C GLY A 3 -24.62 10.35 -20.56
N GLN A 4 -24.59 9.26 -21.34
CA GLN A 4 -25.59 8.17 -21.32
C GLN A 4 -25.41 7.18 -20.16
N ASP A 5 -24.38 7.33 -19.33
CA ASP A 5 -24.03 6.37 -18.28
C ASP A 5 -24.54 6.78 -16.90
N VAL A 6 -24.93 5.77 -16.11
CA VAL A 6 -25.28 5.91 -14.70
C VAL A 6 -24.00 6.22 -13.93
N ALA A 7 -24.00 7.33 -13.19
CA ALA A 7 -22.84 7.78 -12.42
C ALA A 7 -23.24 8.09 -10.98
N PHE A 8 -22.37 7.73 -10.04
CA PHE A 8 -22.48 8.12 -8.64
C PHE A 8 -22.24 9.63 -8.47
N LEU A 9 -22.87 10.24 -7.47
CA LEU A 9 -22.71 11.68 -7.18
C LEU A 9 -21.38 12.01 -6.47
N SER A 10 -20.74 11.02 -5.84
CA SER A 10 -19.44 11.17 -5.15
C SER A 10 -18.67 9.86 -5.15
N ASN A 11 -17.38 9.88 -4.78
CA ASN A 11 -16.51 8.71 -4.70
C ASN A 11 -15.95 8.48 -3.28
N ASN A 12 -16.77 8.68 -2.25
CA ASN A 12 -16.32 8.52 -0.85
C ASN A 12 -15.95 7.07 -0.51
N ALA A 13 -16.45 6.10 -1.28
CA ALA A 13 -16.09 4.68 -1.15
C ALA A 13 -14.77 4.33 -1.88
N GLY A 14 -14.13 5.29 -2.57
CA GLY A 14 -12.86 5.07 -3.24
C GLY A 14 -12.90 4.03 -4.36
N GLY A 15 -14.01 3.98 -5.11
CA GLY A 15 -14.19 3.10 -6.27
C GLY A 15 -14.54 1.66 -5.93
N ILE A 16 -14.65 1.30 -4.65
CA ILE A 16 -14.92 -0.07 -4.18
C ILE A 16 -16.08 -0.06 -3.20
N LEU A 17 -17.19 -0.70 -3.56
CA LEU A 17 -18.39 -0.82 -2.71
C LEU A 17 -18.73 -2.28 -2.52
N GLY A 18 -18.87 -2.72 -1.27
CA GLY A 18 -19.13 -4.13 -0.94
C GLY A 18 -18.03 -5.09 -1.43
N GLY A 19 -16.80 -4.60 -1.62
CA GLY A 19 -15.69 -5.38 -2.15
C GLY A 19 -15.69 -5.55 -3.68
N ILE A 20 -16.55 -4.82 -4.39
CA ILE A 20 -16.67 -4.88 -5.86
C ILE A 20 -16.40 -3.49 -6.43
N SER A 21 -15.70 -3.43 -7.57
CA SER A 21 -15.43 -2.19 -8.29
C SER A 21 -16.72 -1.53 -8.78
N THR A 22 -16.89 -0.23 -8.55
CA THR A 22 -18.10 0.52 -8.94
C THR A 22 -18.02 1.16 -10.33
N GLY A 23 -16.85 1.08 -10.98
CA GLY A 23 -16.55 1.79 -12.24
C GLY A 23 -16.03 3.22 -12.05
N GLN A 24 -16.04 3.74 -10.82
CA GLN A 24 -15.34 4.98 -10.47
C GLN A 24 -13.84 4.72 -10.24
N ASP A 25 -13.05 5.79 -10.19
CA ASP A 25 -11.62 5.69 -9.84
C ASP A 25 -11.40 4.97 -8.51
N ILE A 26 -10.48 4.03 -8.49
CA ILE A 26 -10.04 3.37 -7.25
C ILE A 26 -9.09 4.31 -6.53
N VAL A 27 -9.50 4.74 -5.34
CA VAL A 27 -8.72 5.66 -4.49
C VAL A 27 -8.23 4.91 -3.27
N ALA A 28 -6.92 4.74 -3.16
CA ALA A 28 -6.28 4.07 -2.04
C ALA A 28 -5.25 4.98 -1.36
N SER A 29 -5.08 4.82 -0.05
CA SER A 29 -4.05 5.50 0.73
C SER A 29 -3.44 4.48 1.69
N PHE A 30 -2.13 4.54 1.87
CA PHE A 30 -1.42 3.65 2.78
C PHE A 30 -0.44 4.44 3.66
N ALA A 31 -0.30 4.01 4.91
CA ALA A 31 0.60 4.61 5.86
C ALA A 31 1.93 3.85 5.89
N VAL A 32 3.03 4.58 5.89
CA VAL A 32 4.37 4.02 5.99
C VAL A 32 4.98 4.45 7.31
N LYS A 33 5.38 3.48 8.13
CA LYS A 33 6.12 3.79 9.37
C LYS A 33 7.50 4.39 9.05
N PRO A 34 8.09 5.18 9.95
CA PRO A 34 9.48 5.61 9.82
C PRO A 34 10.45 4.41 9.73
N THR A 35 11.60 4.65 9.07
CA THR A 35 12.68 3.67 8.95
C THR A 35 13.15 3.20 10.34
N SER A 36 13.29 1.90 10.53
CA SER A 36 13.70 1.34 11.83
C SER A 36 15.20 1.51 12.10
N SER A 37 16.04 1.45 11.07
CA SER A 37 17.47 1.73 11.16
C SER A 37 17.73 3.23 11.11
N ILE A 38 18.14 3.78 12.25
CA ILE A 38 18.52 5.19 12.38
C ILE A 38 19.87 5.29 13.10
N LEU A 39 20.57 6.40 12.90
CA LEU A 39 21.92 6.60 13.45
C LEU A 39 21.98 6.64 14.99
N LYS A 40 20.84 6.81 15.66
CA LYS A 40 20.79 6.85 17.13
C LYS A 40 20.80 5.43 17.68
N THR A 41 21.69 5.16 18.63
CA THR A 41 21.69 3.92 19.42
C THR A 41 20.32 3.68 20.06
N LYS A 42 19.87 2.43 20.03
CA LYS A 42 18.59 1.99 20.60
C LYS A 42 18.80 0.77 21.49
N ARG A 43 18.04 0.69 22.56
CA ARG A 43 17.94 -0.53 23.39
C ARG A 43 17.07 -1.56 22.68
N THR A 44 17.50 -2.82 22.70
CA THR A 44 16.80 -3.95 22.10
C THR A 44 17.16 -5.24 22.87
N VAL A 45 16.74 -6.40 22.37
CA VAL A 45 17.13 -7.72 22.86
C VAL A 45 17.88 -8.49 21.77
N ASP A 46 18.83 -9.35 22.18
CA ASP A 46 19.49 -10.31 21.29
C ASP A 46 18.64 -11.58 21.08
N THR A 47 19.13 -12.52 20.26
CA THR A 47 18.44 -13.79 19.98
C THR A 47 18.37 -14.73 21.18
N GLU A 48 19.19 -14.52 22.21
CA GLU A 48 19.15 -15.25 23.48
C GLU A 48 18.22 -14.56 24.51
N GLY A 49 17.57 -13.45 24.13
CA GLY A 49 16.65 -12.69 24.98
C GLY A 49 17.34 -11.75 25.98
N ARG A 50 18.64 -11.53 25.86
CA ARG A 50 19.39 -10.63 26.75
C ARG A 50 19.28 -9.18 26.26
N ASN A 51 19.15 -8.26 27.22
CA ASN A 51 19.15 -6.82 26.93
C ASN A 51 20.47 -6.40 26.30
N THR A 52 20.39 -5.67 25.18
CA THR A 52 21.54 -5.15 24.45
C THR A 52 21.22 -3.82 23.80
N GLU A 53 22.21 -3.20 23.17
CA GLU A 53 22.04 -2.00 22.37
C GLU A 53 22.38 -2.27 20.91
N VAL A 54 21.63 -1.65 20.00
CA VAL A 54 21.89 -1.68 18.56
C VAL A 54 22.22 -0.28 18.06
N SER A 55 23.30 -0.20 17.30
CA SER A 55 23.72 1.01 16.59
C SER A 55 24.01 0.63 15.15
N THR A 56 23.17 1.12 14.23
CA THR A 56 23.37 0.91 12.79
C THR A 56 24.26 2.01 12.22
N LYS A 57 25.40 1.63 11.65
CA LYS A 57 26.33 2.52 10.95
C LYS A 57 26.09 2.43 9.43
N GLY A 58 26.17 3.56 8.74
CA GLY A 58 26.04 3.64 7.28
C GLY A 58 24.91 4.57 6.82
N ARG A 59 24.69 4.62 5.50
CA ARG A 59 23.63 5.43 4.89
C ARG A 59 22.31 4.66 4.97
N HIS A 60 21.30 5.26 5.59
CA HIS A 60 19.94 4.75 5.66
C HIS A 60 18.98 5.76 5.04
N ASP A 61 17.87 5.29 4.51
CA ASP A 61 16.83 6.17 4.00
C ASP A 61 16.20 6.96 5.15
N PRO A 62 16.26 8.30 5.14
CA PRO A 62 15.58 9.12 6.15
C PRO A 62 14.06 9.03 6.02
N CYS A 63 13.57 8.68 4.83
CA CYS A 63 12.15 8.43 4.55
C CYS A 63 12.01 7.31 3.52
N VAL A 64 11.59 6.12 3.96
CA VAL A 64 11.23 5.01 3.05
C VAL A 64 9.92 5.25 2.31
N GLY A 65 9.10 6.21 2.76
CA GLY A 65 7.78 6.50 2.17
C GLY A 65 7.85 6.89 0.70
N ILE A 66 8.86 7.67 0.29
CA ILE A 66 9.03 8.09 -1.11
C ILE A 66 9.24 6.88 -2.02
N ARG A 67 10.04 5.92 -1.57
CA ARG A 67 10.29 4.67 -2.29
C ARG A 67 9.09 3.72 -2.25
N ALA A 68 8.23 3.85 -1.25
CA ALA A 68 7.05 3.02 -1.11
C ALA A 68 5.92 3.39 -2.09
N VAL A 69 5.85 4.64 -2.57
CA VAL A 69 4.84 5.09 -3.54
C VAL A 69 4.81 4.22 -4.82
N PRO A 70 5.91 4.09 -5.59
CA PRO A 70 5.89 3.26 -6.79
C PRO A 70 5.66 1.78 -6.49
N ILE A 71 6.03 1.30 -5.30
CA ILE A 71 5.71 -0.07 -4.86
C ILE A 71 4.19 -0.19 -4.67
N GLY A 72 3.54 0.76 -4.01
CA GLY A 72 2.09 0.77 -3.82
C GLY A 72 1.35 0.77 -5.16
N GLU A 73 1.76 1.61 -6.11
CA GLU A 73 1.19 1.64 -7.47
C GLU A 73 1.33 0.28 -8.19
N ALA A 74 2.54 -0.31 -8.16
CA ALA A 74 2.78 -1.61 -8.77
C ALA A 74 1.93 -2.73 -8.11
N MET A 75 1.81 -2.72 -6.79
CA MET A 75 0.99 -3.70 -6.07
C MET A 75 -0.50 -3.57 -6.43
N VAL A 76 -1.02 -2.35 -6.54
CA VAL A 76 -2.40 -2.10 -7.00
C VAL A 76 -2.59 -2.62 -8.42
N ALA A 77 -1.66 -2.34 -9.34
CA ALA A 77 -1.73 -2.82 -10.72
C ALA A 77 -1.73 -4.36 -10.80
N CYS A 78 -0.87 -5.03 -10.03
CA CYS A 78 -0.84 -6.50 -9.95
C CYS A 78 -2.17 -7.07 -9.46
N VAL A 79 -2.75 -6.49 -8.40
CA VAL A 79 -4.04 -6.94 -7.85
C VAL A 79 -5.18 -6.72 -8.85
N LEU A 80 -5.23 -5.58 -9.53
CA LEU A 80 -6.26 -5.32 -10.54
C LEU A 80 -6.14 -6.26 -11.74
N ALA A 81 -4.92 -6.55 -12.20
CA ALA A 81 -4.69 -7.53 -13.27
C ALA A 81 -5.18 -8.93 -12.88
N ASP A 82 -4.90 -9.38 -11.65
CA ASP A 82 -5.39 -10.65 -11.12
C ASP A 82 -6.93 -10.70 -11.06
N HIS A 83 -7.58 -9.65 -10.54
CA HIS A 83 -9.05 -9.56 -10.52
C HIS A 83 -9.66 -9.58 -11.93
N LEU A 84 -9.06 -8.87 -12.88
CA LEU A 84 -9.50 -8.88 -14.28
C LEU A 84 -9.43 -10.29 -14.89
N LEU A 85 -8.31 -11.00 -14.69
CA LEU A 85 -8.11 -12.35 -15.21
C LEU A 85 -9.08 -13.35 -14.57
N ARG A 86 -9.30 -13.27 -13.25
CA ARG A 86 -10.28 -14.10 -12.55
C ARG A 86 -11.70 -13.89 -13.06
N HIS A 87 -12.11 -12.64 -13.24
CA HIS A 87 -13.44 -12.33 -13.77
C HIS A 87 -13.61 -12.88 -15.18
N ARG A 88 -12.61 -12.70 -16.06
CA ARG A 88 -12.62 -13.28 -17.42
C ARG A 88 -12.72 -14.80 -17.40
N ALA A 89 -12.02 -15.48 -16.50
CA ALA A 89 -12.07 -16.94 -16.42
C ALA A 89 -13.41 -17.50 -15.89
N GLN A 90 -14.14 -16.73 -15.09
CA GLN A 90 -15.41 -17.15 -14.49
C GLN A 90 -16.63 -16.76 -15.32
N CYS A 91 -16.58 -15.61 -15.99
CA CYS A 91 -17.74 -14.97 -16.63
C CYS A 91 -17.56 -14.70 -18.13
N GLY A 92 -16.36 -14.88 -18.68
CA GLY A 92 -16.01 -14.61 -20.07
C GLY A 92 -15.84 -15.85 -20.93
#